data_AF-A0A9D4YNS1-F1
#
_entry.id   AF-A0A9D4YNS1-F1
#
_cell.length_a   1.000
_cell.length_b   1.000
_cell.length_c   1.000
_cell.angle_alpha   90.00
_cell.angle_beta   90.00
_cell.angle_gamma   90.00
#
_symmetry.space_group_name_H-M   'P 1'
#
loop_
_entity.id
_entity.type
_entity.pdbx_description
1 polymer ?
#
loop_
_entity_poly.entity_id
_entity_poly.type
_entity_poly.pdbx_seq_one_letter_code
_entity_poly.pdbx_strand_id
1 'polypeptide(L)'
;MKKFSIDIIVSFIFLAYFGVVQGDLNINDYGGKPNSDITEAFKKVWTEACASTSAVKIVIPSGNYRTNGIVAEGPCKAPIEVQVDGIFQAPSDINSMPKSDQWIRFGTMDHLTVSGNGVFDGQGAATWKQSSAAWSKNHNVNQKVSQNLGFYFVNNSIVTGITSKDSKNFHFMIYGCENITLDAVKISAPGDSTNTDGVHLGKSTDVKILNIDIATGDDCVSLGDGCRKVLVQNVKCGPGHGISVGSLGRFTQEDNVEGLIVKNCTISDTENGLRIKTWPAGPGTITITDMNFEDVTMVSVRNPIIIDQEYCPWNTCNKKVIITINFEDG
;
A
#
# COMPACT_ATOMS: atom_id res chain seq x y z
N MET A 1 14.70 17.35 -83.29
CA MET A 1 13.93 17.50 -82.03
C MET A 1 14.71 16.83 -80.92
N LYS A 2 15.43 17.60 -80.09
CA LYS A 2 16.19 17.07 -78.94
C LYS A 2 15.26 17.08 -77.72
N LYS A 3 14.97 15.90 -77.15
CA LYS A 3 14.21 15.77 -75.90
C LYS A 3 15.09 16.26 -74.74
N PHE A 4 14.63 17.27 -74.02
CA PHE A 4 15.15 17.63 -72.71
C PHE A 4 14.48 16.73 -71.67
N SER A 5 15.27 15.97 -70.92
CA SER A 5 14.83 15.30 -69.69
C SER A 5 15.11 16.26 -68.53
N ILE A 6 14.08 16.55 -67.73
CA ILE A 6 14.21 17.31 -66.48
C ILE A 6 14.18 16.27 -65.38
N ASP A 7 15.34 16.00 -64.79
CA ASP A 7 15.44 15.14 -63.61
C ASP A 7 15.09 15.98 -62.37
N ILE A 8 13.95 15.69 -61.76
CA ILE A 8 13.50 16.29 -60.50
C ILE A 8 14.25 15.62 -59.35
N ILE A 9 15.19 16.34 -58.74
CA ILE A 9 15.83 15.91 -57.49
C ILE A 9 14.86 16.19 -56.33
N VAL A 10 14.19 15.13 -55.86
CA VAL A 10 13.40 15.19 -54.62
C VAL A 10 14.35 15.08 -53.44
N SER A 11 14.61 16.21 -52.78
CA SER A 11 15.42 16.26 -51.57
C SER A 11 14.55 15.85 -50.37
N PHE A 12 14.74 14.62 -49.88
CA PHE A 12 14.13 14.16 -48.63
C PHE A 12 14.86 14.79 -47.45
N ILE A 13 14.27 15.83 -46.87
CA ILE A 13 14.69 16.37 -45.58
C ILE A 13 14.28 15.35 -44.51
N PHE A 14 15.22 14.50 -44.09
CA PHE A 14 15.10 13.73 -42.87
C PHE A 14 15.16 14.71 -41.69
N LEU A 15 13.99 15.09 -41.15
CA LEU A 15 13.94 15.62 -39.79
C LEU A 15 14.33 14.47 -38.85
N ALA A 16 15.59 14.48 -38.41
CA ALA A 16 16.02 13.70 -37.27
C ALA A 16 15.22 14.21 -36.05
N TYR A 17 14.20 13.45 -35.66
CA TYR A 17 13.58 13.60 -34.36
C TYR A 17 14.62 13.14 -33.34
N PHE A 18 15.43 14.08 -32.85
CA PHE A 18 16.19 13.87 -31.63
C PHE A 18 15.15 13.78 -30.51
N GLY A 19 14.64 12.58 -30.24
CA GLY A 19 13.97 12.31 -28.99
C GLY A 19 14.96 12.66 -27.90
N VAL A 20 14.71 13.75 -27.19
CA VAL A 20 15.44 14.04 -25.96
C VAL A 20 15.13 12.88 -25.05
N VAL A 21 16.13 12.02 -24.82
CA VAL A 21 16.06 11.09 -23.71
C VAL A 21 16.06 11.99 -22.48
N GLN A 22 14.88 12.19 -21.89
CA GLN A 22 14.75 12.89 -20.62
C GLN A 22 15.57 12.06 -19.62
N GLY A 23 16.70 12.62 -19.17
CA GLY A 23 17.52 11.98 -18.15
C GLY A 23 16.75 11.87 -16.84
N ASP A 24 17.27 11.06 -15.93
CA ASP A 24 16.73 10.92 -14.58
C ASP A 24 16.59 12.29 -13.90
N LEU A 25 15.45 12.52 -13.25
CA LEU A 25 15.19 13.74 -12.50
C LEU A 25 15.68 13.57 -11.06
N ASN A 26 16.82 14.15 -10.73
CA ASN A 26 17.37 14.09 -9.38
C ASN A 26 16.69 15.13 -8.49
N ILE A 27 16.15 14.71 -7.34
CA ILE A 27 15.47 15.62 -6.41
C ILE A 27 16.35 16.80 -5.94
N ASN A 28 17.68 16.64 -5.97
CA ASN A 28 18.63 17.69 -5.62
C ASN A 28 18.52 18.92 -6.54
N ASP A 29 18.22 18.70 -7.82
CA ASP A 29 18.06 19.77 -8.82
C ASP A 29 16.79 20.60 -8.57
N TYR A 30 15.86 20.06 -7.78
CA TYR A 30 14.61 20.71 -7.36
C TYR A 30 14.68 21.29 -5.95
N GLY A 31 15.87 21.28 -5.34
CA GLY A 31 16.14 21.83 -4.01
C GLY A 31 15.98 20.82 -2.87
N GLY A 32 15.79 19.53 -3.16
CA GLY A 32 15.81 18.48 -2.15
C GLY A 32 17.21 18.31 -1.60
N LYS A 33 17.38 18.28 -0.28
CA LYS A 33 18.70 18.10 0.35
C LYS A 33 18.58 17.18 1.56
N PRO A 34 19.61 16.37 1.85
CA PRO A 34 19.65 15.65 3.11
C PRO A 34 19.51 16.60 4.30
N ASN A 35 18.90 16.10 5.36
CA ASN A 35 18.56 16.78 6.61
C ASN A 35 17.62 18.00 6.44
N SER A 36 16.96 18.16 5.30
CA SER A 36 15.93 19.18 5.09
C SER A 36 14.54 18.57 4.89
N ASP A 37 13.52 19.41 4.94
CA ASP A 37 12.20 19.06 4.41
C ASP A 37 12.28 19.01 2.87
N ILE A 38 11.79 17.93 2.25
CA ILE A 38 11.78 17.76 0.80
C ILE A 38 10.39 17.84 0.16
N THR A 39 9.33 18.14 0.92
CA THR A 39 7.95 18.17 0.41
C THR A 39 7.82 19.06 -0.83
N GLU A 40 8.36 20.29 -0.79
CA GLU A 40 8.28 21.20 -1.94
C GLU A 40 9.19 20.78 -3.10
N ALA A 41 10.35 20.17 -2.82
CA ALA A 41 11.23 19.65 -3.87
C ALA A 41 10.58 18.47 -4.60
N PHE A 42 9.98 17.55 -3.83
CA PHE A 42 9.23 16.41 -4.37
C PHE A 42 8.06 16.88 -5.25
N LYS A 43 7.28 17.86 -4.78
CA LYS A 43 6.17 18.43 -5.55
C LYS A 43 6.61 18.99 -6.90
N LYS A 44 7.75 19.70 -6.95
CA LYS A 44 8.29 20.26 -8.19
C LYS A 44 8.74 19.17 -9.15
N VAL A 45 9.54 18.21 -8.68
CA VAL A 45 10.03 17.13 -9.55
C VAL A 45 8.89 16.23 -10.03
N TRP A 46 7.89 15.97 -9.18
CA TRP A 46 6.69 15.23 -9.57
C TRP A 46 5.89 15.95 -10.66
N THR A 47 5.73 17.27 -10.54
CA THR A 47 5.00 18.07 -11.55
C THR A 47 5.66 17.96 -12.92
N GLU A 48 7.00 18.03 -12.98
CA GLU A 48 7.73 17.85 -14.23
C GLU A 48 7.64 16.43 -14.75
N ALA A 49 7.88 15.43 -13.90
CA ALA A 49 7.79 14.02 -14.25
C ALA A 49 6.41 13.67 -14.83
N CYS A 50 5.34 14.10 -14.17
CA CYS A 50 3.97 13.81 -14.57
C CYS A 50 3.56 14.47 -15.89
N ALA A 51 4.19 15.60 -16.24
CA ALA A 51 3.97 16.31 -17.49
C ALA A 51 4.77 15.72 -18.67
N SER A 52 5.77 14.88 -18.40
CA SER A 52 6.64 14.24 -19.40
C SER A 52 5.85 13.32 -20.32
N THR A 53 6.10 13.39 -21.62
CA THR A 53 5.51 12.48 -22.63
C THR A 53 6.34 11.21 -22.84
N SER A 54 7.46 11.07 -22.12
CA SER A 54 8.31 9.88 -22.13
C SER A 54 8.47 9.35 -20.71
N ALA A 55 8.75 8.05 -20.58
CA ALA A 55 9.00 7.44 -19.28
C ALA A 55 10.10 8.20 -18.53
N VAL A 56 9.92 8.39 -17.23
CA VAL A 56 10.82 9.21 -16.41
C VAL A 56 11.10 8.53 -15.08
N LYS A 57 12.34 8.66 -14.61
CA LYS A 57 12.77 8.21 -13.29
C LYS A 57 13.06 9.42 -12.41
N ILE A 58 12.41 9.50 -11.25
CA ILE A 58 12.74 10.43 -10.18
C ILE A 58 13.71 9.72 -9.24
N VAL A 59 14.87 10.32 -8.99
CA VAL A 59 15.91 9.76 -8.13
C VAL A 59 16.00 10.54 -6.83
N ILE A 60 15.77 9.85 -5.71
CA ILE A 60 16.00 10.35 -4.37
C ILE A 60 17.19 9.59 -3.77
N PRO A 61 18.39 10.18 -3.78
CA PRO A 61 19.61 9.49 -3.38
C PRO A 61 19.62 9.23 -1.87
N SER A 62 20.63 8.47 -1.41
CA SER A 62 20.85 8.24 0.01
C SER A 62 20.99 9.55 0.79
N GLY A 63 20.28 9.63 1.91
CA GLY A 63 20.23 10.77 2.81
C GLY A 63 19.04 10.68 3.74
N ASN A 64 19.06 11.43 4.84
CA ASN A 64 17.87 11.58 5.69
C ASN A 64 17.05 12.75 5.17
N TYR A 65 15.75 12.60 5.02
CA TYR A 65 14.86 13.61 4.49
C TYR A 65 13.64 13.73 5.38
N ARG A 66 13.31 14.94 5.79
CA ARG A 66 12.04 15.21 6.47
C ARG A 66 10.98 15.47 5.41
N THR A 67 9.73 15.19 5.73
CA THR A 67 8.61 15.60 4.88
C THR A 67 7.39 15.83 5.75
N ASN A 68 6.60 16.85 5.42
CA ASN A 68 5.31 17.11 6.05
C ASN A 68 4.14 16.47 5.29
N GLY A 69 4.43 15.54 4.39
CA GLY A 69 3.47 14.88 3.53
C GLY A 69 3.79 15.10 2.05
N ILE A 70 3.55 14.08 1.25
CA ILE A 70 3.68 14.03 -0.20
C ILE A 70 2.39 13.41 -0.74
N VAL A 71 1.77 14.12 -1.67
CA VAL A 71 0.63 13.65 -2.44
C VAL A 71 1.01 13.77 -3.92
N ALA A 72 1.21 12.61 -4.53
CA ALA A 72 1.66 12.42 -5.90
C ALA A 72 0.46 11.91 -6.73
N GLU A 73 -0.28 12.84 -7.32
CA GLU A 73 -1.50 12.54 -8.08
C GLU A 73 -1.24 12.61 -9.58
N GLY A 74 -1.89 11.72 -10.32
CA GLY A 74 -2.01 11.74 -11.78
C GLY A 74 -3.35 12.33 -12.26
N PRO A 75 -3.78 12.03 -13.50
CA PRO A 75 -3.11 11.14 -14.44
C PRO A 75 -1.81 11.77 -14.99
N CYS A 76 -0.76 10.95 -15.11
CA CYS A 76 0.49 11.34 -15.75
C CYS A 76 0.55 10.84 -17.19
N LYS A 77 1.28 11.54 -18.07
CA LYS A 77 1.24 11.25 -19.52
C LYS A 77 2.10 10.06 -19.95
N ALA A 78 3.01 9.60 -19.08
CA ALA A 78 3.90 8.49 -19.32
C ALA A 78 4.23 7.76 -18.00
N PRO A 79 4.78 6.52 -18.06
CA PRO A 79 5.22 5.79 -16.87
C PRO A 79 6.22 6.56 -16.02
N ILE A 80 6.11 6.43 -14.70
CA ILE A 80 7.01 7.07 -13.74
C ILE A 80 7.62 6.01 -12.84
N GLU A 81 8.94 6.06 -12.67
CA GLU A 81 9.64 5.39 -11.59
C GLU A 81 10.04 6.41 -10.52
N VAL A 82 9.76 6.11 -9.25
CA VAL A 82 10.27 6.85 -8.09
C VAL A 82 11.26 5.94 -7.38
N GLN A 83 12.54 6.15 -7.63
CA GLN A 83 13.63 5.43 -6.98
C GLN A 83 14.01 6.15 -5.68
N VAL A 84 13.75 5.49 -4.55
CA VAL A 84 14.03 6.00 -3.21
C VAL A 84 15.15 5.19 -2.58
N ASP A 85 16.32 5.81 -2.43
CA ASP A 85 17.45 5.25 -1.67
C ASP A 85 17.69 5.98 -0.34
N GLY A 86 16.94 7.05 -0.09
CA GLY A 86 16.97 7.84 1.15
C GLY A 86 16.04 7.32 2.25
N ILE A 87 16.15 7.93 3.43
CA ILE A 87 15.27 7.72 4.58
C ILE A 87 14.33 8.92 4.68
N PHE A 88 13.04 8.68 4.47
CA PHE A 88 11.99 9.69 4.62
C PHE A 88 11.45 9.59 6.04
N GLN A 89 11.45 10.70 6.76
CA GLN A 89 11.01 10.77 8.16
C GLN A 89 9.75 11.62 8.26
N ALA A 90 8.67 11.00 8.73
CA ALA A 90 7.46 11.71 9.11
C ALA A 90 7.68 12.55 10.38
N PRO A 91 6.87 13.60 10.62
CA PRO A 91 6.84 14.29 11.90
C PRO A 91 6.57 13.31 13.04
N SER A 92 7.37 13.36 14.11
CA SER A 92 7.19 12.47 15.27
C SER A 92 5.97 12.87 16.12
N ASP A 93 5.66 14.17 16.18
CA ASP A 93 4.46 14.70 16.83
C ASP A 93 3.23 14.54 15.91
N ILE A 94 2.22 13.84 16.42
CA ILE A 94 0.94 13.62 15.73
C ILE A 94 0.25 14.94 15.36
N ASN A 95 0.40 15.99 16.17
CA ASN A 95 -0.22 17.29 15.89
C ASN A 95 0.46 18.04 14.74
N SER A 96 1.68 17.64 14.39
CA SER A 96 2.46 18.16 13.28
C SER A 96 2.27 17.36 12.00
N MET A 97 1.53 16.24 12.03
CA MET A 97 1.26 15.44 10.85
C MET A 97 0.33 16.18 9.87
N PRO A 98 0.45 15.92 8.56
CA PRO A 98 -0.55 16.36 7.60
C PRO A 98 -1.93 15.82 8.00
N LYS A 99 -2.97 16.63 7.77
CA LYS A 99 -4.36 16.20 7.94
C LYS A 99 -4.81 15.32 6.75
N SER A 100 -4.08 14.24 6.53
CA SER A 100 -4.25 13.27 5.45
C SER A 100 -4.19 11.86 6.03
N ASP A 101 -4.92 10.93 5.42
CA ASP A 101 -4.94 9.53 5.84
C ASP A 101 -3.57 8.86 5.62
N GLN A 102 -2.76 9.35 4.66
CA GLN A 102 -1.36 8.96 4.46
C GLN A 102 -0.46 10.19 4.34
N TRP A 103 0.78 10.08 4.84
CA TRP A 103 1.78 11.11 4.61
C TRP A 103 2.57 10.88 3.32
N ILE A 104 2.60 9.68 2.75
CA ILE A 104 3.00 9.48 1.34
C ILE A 104 1.84 8.84 0.60
N ARG A 105 1.32 9.52 -0.42
CA ARG A 105 0.21 9.01 -1.24
C ARG A 105 0.53 9.12 -2.72
N PHE A 106 0.31 8.03 -3.44
CA PHE A 106 0.22 7.97 -4.89
C PHE A 106 -1.22 7.74 -5.30
N GLY A 107 -1.74 8.54 -6.23
CA GLY A 107 -3.15 8.49 -6.60
C GLY A 107 -3.40 8.68 -8.08
N THR A 108 -4.39 7.96 -8.62
CA THR A 108 -4.88 8.12 -10.00
C THR A 108 -3.75 7.91 -11.02
N MET A 109 -3.04 6.80 -10.91
CA MET A 109 -1.84 6.49 -11.70
C MET A 109 -2.01 5.22 -12.53
N ASP A 110 -1.28 5.15 -13.63
CA ASP A 110 -1.11 3.93 -14.42
C ASP A 110 0.38 3.80 -14.74
N HIS A 111 0.94 2.59 -14.59
CA HIS A 111 2.37 2.30 -14.77
C HIS A 111 3.32 3.09 -13.84
N LEU A 112 3.03 3.07 -12.52
CA LEU A 112 3.93 3.58 -11.48
C LEU A 112 4.89 2.48 -11.01
N THR A 113 6.17 2.80 -10.87
CA THR A 113 7.14 1.98 -10.12
C THR A 113 7.65 2.77 -8.92
N VAL A 114 7.57 2.21 -7.70
CA VAL A 114 8.28 2.73 -6.53
C VAL A 114 9.37 1.72 -6.16
N SER A 115 10.63 2.12 -6.25
CA SER A 115 11.79 1.23 -6.17
C SER A 115 12.88 1.79 -5.24
N GLY A 116 13.98 1.06 -5.11
CA GLY A 116 15.16 1.45 -4.35
C GLY A 116 15.29 0.68 -3.03
N ASN A 117 16.21 1.14 -2.18
CA ASN A 117 16.49 0.51 -0.88
C ASN A 117 16.20 1.43 0.33
N GLY A 118 15.44 2.50 0.08
CA GLY A 118 15.12 3.54 1.04
C GLY A 118 14.10 3.11 2.10
N VAL A 119 13.92 3.99 3.08
CA VAL A 119 13.08 3.74 4.26
C VAL A 119 12.04 4.85 4.40
N PHE A 120 10.78 4.48 4.54
CA PHE A 120 9.70 5.37 4.99
C PHE A 120 9.51 5.16 6.50
N ASP A 121 10.11 6.03 7.31
CA ASP A 121 10.07 5.98 8.77
C ASP A 121 8.92 6.86 9.30
N GLY A 122 7.87 6.19 9.76
CA GLY A 122 6.65 6.80 10.25
C GLY A 122 6.78 7.41 11.64
N GLN A 123 7.86 7.17 12.40
CA GLN A 123 8.06 7.69 13.75
C GLN A 123 6.84 7.46 14.68
N GLY A 124 6.30 6.23 14.70
CA GLY A 124 5.00 5.90 15.31
C GLY A 124 4.95 5.80 16.84
N ALA A 125 6.09 5.68 17.53
CA ALA A 125 6.15 5.34 18.96
C ALA A 125 5.33 6.26 19.88
N ALA A 126 5.30 7.57 19.61
CA ALA A 126 4.51 8.51 20.39
C ALA A 126 2.99 8.30 20.17
N THR A 127 2.60 7.96 18.94
CA THR A 127 1.20 7.71 18.58
C THR A 127 0.67 6.45 19.24
N TRP A 128 1.41 5.33 19.23
CA TRP A 128 0.94 4.07 19.83
C TRP A 128 0.74 4.17 21.36
N LYS A 129 1.57 4.97 22.04
CA LYS A 129 1.39 5.28 23.48
C LYS A 129 0.13 6.12 23.73
N GLN A 130 -0.18 7.04 22.83
CA GLN A 130 -1.37 7.88 22.96
C GLN A 130 -2.65 7.11 22.62
N SER A 131 -2.65 6.30 21.57
CA SER A 131 -3.78 5.47 21.17
C SER A 131 -4.13 4.45 22.26
N SER A 132 -3.13 3.73 22.80
CA SER A 132 -3.34 2.78 23.91
C SER A 132 -3.88 3.47 25.18
N ALA A 133 -3.35 4.64 25.53
CA ALA A 133 -3.85 5.41 26.67
C ALA A 133 -5.28 5.95 26.43
N ALA A 134 -5.58 6.44 25.21
CA ALA A 134 -6.90 6.91 24.83
C ALA A 134 -7.92 5.76 24.85
N TRP A 135 -7.55 4.61 24.30
CA TRP A 135 -8.32 3.37 24.32
C TRP A 135 -8.72 2.97 25.73
N SER A 136 -7.76 2.97 26.66
CA SER A 136 -8.02 2.61 28.06
C SER A 136 -9.04 3.53 28.76
N LYS A 137 -9.26 4.74 28.25
CA LYS A 137 -10.14 5.76 28.86
C LYS A 137 -11.48 5.91 28.15
N ASN A 138 -11.49 5.80 26.82
CA ASN A 138 -12.70 5.98 26.02
C ASN A 138 -12.55 5.20 24.70
N HIS A 139 -13.38 4.16 24.55
CA HIS A 139 -13.42 3.29 23.38
C HIS A 139 -13.89 3.99 22.09
N ASN A 140 -14.29 5.26 22.15
CA ASN A 140 -14.76 6.07 21.01
C ASN A 140 -13.74 7.10 20.51
N VAL A 141 -12.46 7.01 20.89
CA VAL A 141 -11.45 7.98 20.43
C VAL A 141 -11.03 7.64 19.00
N ASN A 142 -11.66 8.31 18.04
CA ASN A 142 -11.27 8.25 16.63
C ASN A 142 -10.12 9.25 16.38
N GLN A 143 -8.91 8.92 16.85
CA GLN A 143 -7.73 9.69 16.47
C GLN A 143 -7.37 9.30 15.04
N LYS A 144 -7.66 10.19 14.08
CA LYS A 144 -7.15 10.06 12.71
C LYS A 144 -5.63 10.13 12.77
N VAL A 145 -4.98 8.98 12.63
CA VAL A 145 -3.54 8.82 12.59
C VAL A 145 -3.12 8.51 11.17
N SER A 146 -2.14 9.26 10.66
CA SER A 146 -1.69 9.10 9.28
C SER A 146 -0.89 7.81 9.13
N GLN A 147 -1.20 7.04 8.09
CA GLN A 147 -0.52 5.83 7.67
C GLN A 147 0.74 6.19 6.84
N ASN A 148 1.65 5.23 6.63
CA ASN A 148 2.86 5.50 5.86
C ASN A 148 2.60 5.74 4.37
N LEU A 149 2.17 4.70 3.66
CA LEU A 149 2.07 4.71 2.20
C LEU A 149 0.64 4.39 1.76
N GLY A 150 0.13 5.17 0.81
CA GLY A 150 -1.18 4.98 0.19
C GLY A 150 -1.10 4.92 -1.32
N PHE A 151 -1.77 3.93 -1.90
CA PHE A 151 -1.94 3.75 -3.33
C PHE A 151 -3.43 3.74 -3.61
N TYR A 152 -3.92 4.79 -4.27
CA TYR A 152 -5.34 5.00 -4.54
C TYR A 152 -5.59 5.05 -6.04
N PHE A 153 -6.32 4.08 -6.58
CA PHE A 153 -6.58 4.02 -8.04
C PHE A 153 -5.27 4.02 -8.84
N VAL A 154 -4.34 3.17 -8.42
CA VAL A 154 -3.03 2.98 -9.04
C VAL A 154 -3.00 1.63 -9.73
N ASN A 155 -2.85 1.64 -11.06
CA ASN A 155 -2.99 0.45 -11.88
C ASN A 155 -1.69 0.07 -12.58
N ASN A 156 -1.53 -1.22 -12.92
CA ASN A 156 -0.39 -1.76 -13.66
C ASN A 156 0.96 -1.35 -13.06
N SER A 157 1.10 -1.51 -11.75
CA SER A 157 2.15 -0.84 -10.95
C SER A 157 2.92 -1.79 -10.05
N ILE A 158 4.12 -1.39 -9.66
CA ILE A 158 5.03 -2.20 -8.83
C ILE A 158 5.61 -1.34 -7.70
N VAL A 159 5.65 -1.91 -6.50
CA VAL A 159 6.37 -1.37 -5.33
C VAL A 159 7.38 -2.41 -4.89
N THR A 160 8.66 -2.06 -4.87
CA THR A 160 9.72 -3.03 -4.59
C THR A 160 10.94 -2.49 -3.87
N GLY A 161 11.58 -3.33 -3.06
CA GLY A 161 12.87 -3.09 -2.39
C GLY A 161 12.84 -2.12 -1.20
N ILE A 162 11.82 -1.26 -1.11
CA ILE A 162 11.70 -0.26 -0.05
C ILE A 162 11.35 -0.87 1.31
N THR A 163 11.61 -0.11 2.38
CA THR A 163 11.20 -0.44 3.75
C THR A 163 10.13 0.53 4.24
N SER A 164 9.05 0.03 4.84
CA SER A 164 8.11 0.83 5.64
C SER A 164 8.32 0.51 7.12
N LYS A 165 8.73 1.52 7.89
CA LYS A 165 9.15 1.37 9.29
C LYS A 165 8.30 2.22 10.22
N ASP A 166 7.95 1.66 11.37
CA ASP A 166 7.32 2.33 12.51
C ASP A 166 6.15 3.24 12.10
N SER A 167 5.22 2.71 11.30
CA SER A 167 4.04 3.48 10.87
C SER A 167 3.17 3.85 12.07
N LYS A 168 2.60 5.05 12.07
CA LYS A 168 1.66 5.50 13.11
C LYS A 168 0.33 4.73 13.08
N ASN A 169 0.03 4.09 11.95
CA ASN A 169 -1.13 3.25 11.68
C ASN A 169 -0.72 2.22 10.61
N PHE A 170 -1.56 1.90 9.62
CA PHE A 170 -1.20 0.97 8.55
C PHE A 170 0.11 1.37 7.84
N HIS A 171 0.89 0.38 7.42
CA HIS A 171 2.12 0.61 6.66
C HIS A 171 1.82 0.87 5.18
N PHE A 172 0.94 0.07 4.59
CA PHE A 172 0.47 0.19 3.21
C PHE A 172 -1.05 0.16 3.13
N MET A 173 -1.63 1.14 2.46
CA MET A 173 -3.04 1.15 2.05
C MET A 173 -3.12 1.01 0.53
N ILE A 174 -3.73 -0.07 0.06
CA ILE A 174 -3.97 -0.36 -1.36
C ILE A 174 -5.48 -0.25 -1.61
N TYR A 175 -5.92 0.81 -2.26
CA TYR A 175 -7.34 1.11 -2.42
C TYR A 175 -7.72 1.36 -3.87
N GLY A 176 -8.74 0.67 -4.38
CA GLY A 176 -9.23 0.89 -5.74
C GLY A 176 -8.21 0.58 -6.84
N CYS A 177 -7.19 -0.24 -6.56
CA CYS A 177 -6.09 -0.54 -7.48
C CYS A 177 -6.39 -1.79 -8.33
N GLU A 178 -5.81 -1.86 -9.53
CA GLU A 178 -5.89 -3.01 -10.42
C GLU A 178 -4.50 -3.41 -10.95
N ASN A 179 -4.13 -4.69 -10.82
CA ASN A 179 -2.82 -5.20 -11.25
C ASN A 179 -1.65 -4.42 -10.58
N ILE A 180 -1.58 -4.52 -9.25
CA ILE A 180 -0.49 -3.93 -8.46
C ILE A 180 0.28 -5.02 -7.70
N THR A 181 1.61 -4.94 -7.76
CA THR A 181 2.52 -5.89 -7.10
C THR A 181 3.37 -5.20 -6.04
N LEU A 182 3.34 -5.72 -4.83
CA LEU A 182 4.31 -5.42 -3.77
C LEU A 182 5.27 -6.61 -3.69
N ASP A 183 6.55 -6.40 -4.01
CA ASP A 183 7.56 -7.46 -4.06
C ASP A 183 8.87 -7.06 -3.38
N ALA A 184 9.49 -7.95 -2.60
CA ALA A 184 10.69 -7.63 -1.82
C ALA A 184 10.50 -6.40 -0.89
N VAL A 185 9.26 -6.25 -0.43
CA VAL A 185 8.78 -5.45 0.70
C VAL A 185 9.58 -5.65 2.00
N LYS A 186 9.97 -4.63 2.78
CA LYS A 186 10.17 -4.84 4.23
C LYS A 186 9.21 -4.00 5.06
N ILE A 187 8.51 -4.64 6.01
CA ILE A 187 7.58 -3.97 6.94
C ILE A 187 7.98 -4.27 8.37
N SER A 188 8.16 -3.23 9.19
CA SER A 188 8.53 -3.40 10.60
C SER A 188 7.93 -2.36 11.53
N ALA A 189 7.24 -2.82 12.56
CA ALA A 189 6.89 -2.10 13.79
C ALA A 189 6.86 -3.10 14.97
N PRO A 190 6.94 -2.63 16.23
CA PRO A 190 6.87 -3.50 17.40
C PRO A 190 5.58 -4.32 17.50
N GLY A 191 5.61 -5.52 18.09
CA GLY A 191 4.41 -6.37 18.23
C GLY A 191 3.29 -5.77 19.11
N ASP A 192 3.58 -4.71 19.87
CA ASP A 192 2.64 -3.96 20.69
C ASP A 192 2.20 -2.63 20.05
N SER A 193 2.57 -2.36 18.78
CA SER A 193 2.13 -1.16 18.08
C SER A 193 0.69 -1.28 17.56
N THR A 194 -0.24 -0.56 18.20
CA THR A 194 -1.67 -0.61 17.90
C THR A 194 -2.00 -0.20 16.45
N ASN A 195 -2.83 -0.98 15.75
CA ASN A 195 -3.39 -0.66 14.43
C ASN A 195 -2.33 -0.42 13.34
N THR A 196 -1.22 -1.16 13.42
CA THR A 196 -0.11 -1.04 12.48
C THR A 196 -0.18 -2.10 11.38
N ASP A 197 -1.36 -2.31 10.79
CA ASP A 197 -1.54 -3.31 9.75
C ASP A 197 -0.45 -3.20 8.67
N GLY A 198 0.09 -4.32 8.22
CA GLY A 198 1.20 -4.33 7.24
C GLY A 198 0.71 -3.86 5.87
N VAL A 199 -0.13 -4.66 5.22
CA VAL A 199 -0.77 -4.31 3.96
C VAL A 199 -2.29 -4.40 4.12
N HIS A 200 -2.97 -3.27 4.06
CA HIS A 200 -4.41 -3.17 4.07
C HIS A 200 -4.95 -2.94 2.66
N LEU A 201 -5.88 -3.78 2.21
CA LEU A 201 -6.47 -3.72 0.87
C LEU A 201 -7.95 -3.32 0.98
N GLY A 202 -8.43 -2.52 0.03
CA GLY A 202 -9.86 -2.28 -0.17
C GLY A 202 -10.18 -2.07 -1.64
N LYS A 203 -11.31 -2.61 -2.10
CA LYS A 203 -11.84 -2.44 -3.48
C LYS A 203 -10.80 -2.63 -4.59
N SER A 204 -9.86 -3.55 -4.41
CA SER A 204 -8.73 -3.74 -5.33
C SER A 204 -8.77 -5.12 -5.98
N THR A 205 -8.31 -5.22 -7.23
CA THR A 205 -8.33 -6.45 -8.03
C THR A 205 -6.95 -6.81 -8.55
N ASP A 206 -6.59 -8.09 -8.58
CA ASP A 206 -5.27 -8.56 -9.06
C ASP A 206 -4.12 -7.90 -8.29
N VAL A 207 -4.09 -8.15 -6.98
CA VAL A 207 -3.04 -7.64 -6.08
C VAL A 207 -2.11 -8.78 -5.70
N LYS A 208 -0.81 -8.57 -5.86
CA LYS A 208 0.24 -9.55 -5.53
C LYS A 208 1.11 -9.03 -4.40
N ILE A 209 1.26 -9.80 -3.34
CA ILE A 209 2.09 -9.51 -2.16
C ILE A 209 3.10 -10.64 -2.05
N LEU A 210 4.34 -10.36 -2.46
CA LEU A 210 5.35 -11.39 -2.77
C LEU A 210 6.66 -11.15 -2.01
N ASN A 211 7.22 -12.23 -1.46
CA ASN A 211 8.58 -12.23 -0.91
C ASN A 211 8.83 -11.14 0.16
N ILE A 212 7.89 -10.97 1.09
CA ILE A 212 7.90 -9.90 2.10
C ILE A 212 8.07 -10.48 3.50
N ASP A 213 8.89 -9.82 4.32
CA ASP A 213 8.90 -9.99 5.77
C ASP A 213 8.08 -8.87 6.44
N ILE A 214 7.07 -9.25 7.24
CA ILE A 214 6.14 -8.36 7.92
C ILE A 214 6.16 -8.61 9.43
N ALA A 215 6.52 -7.58 10.18
CA ALA A 215 6.42 -7.53 11.64
C ALA A 215 5.62 -6.30 12.05
N THR A 216 4.49 -6.48 12.73
CA THR A 216 3.58 -5.39 13.14
C THR A 216 2.89 -5.73 14.47
N GLY A 217 2.08 -4.81 14.98
CA GLY A 217 1.22 -5.05 16.14
C GLY A 217 -0.25 -5.32 15.78
N ASP A 218 -0.57 -5.51 14.50
CA ASP A 218 -1.91 -5.83 14.02
C ASP A 218 -1.85 -6.80 12.82
N ASP A 219 -2.83 -6.83 11.93
CA ASP A 219 -2.86 -7.73 10.77
C ASP A 219 -1.61 -7.56 9.89
N CYS A 220 -0.93 -8.65 9.50
CA CYS A 220 0.15 -8.57 8.51
C CYS A 220 -0.39 -8.17 7.14
N VAL A 221 -1.48 -8.83 6.73
CA VAL A 221 -2.24 -8.54 5.52
C VAL A 221 -3.73 -8.58 5.89
N SER A 222 -4.47 -7.54 5.53
CA SER A 222 -5.91 -7.43 5.79
C SER A 222 -6.68 -7.03 4.54
N LEU A 223 -7.75 -7.76 4.23
CA LEU A 223 -8.63 -7.47 3.09
C LEU A 223 -9.95 -6.86 3.56
N GLY A 224 -10.23 -5.63 3.15
CA GLY A 224 -11.53 -4.98 3.23
C GLY A 224 -12.47 -5.40 2.09
N ASP A 225 -13.60 -4.72 1.99
CA ASP A 225 -14.66 -5.01 1.02
C ASP A 225 -14.18 -4.83 -0.43
N GLY A 226 -14.76 -5.60 -1.36
CA GLY A 226 -14.51 -5.46 -2.79
C GLY A 226 -13.14 -5.93 -3.29
N CYS A 227 -12.35 -6.62 -2.45
CA CYS A 227 -11.09 -7.20 -2.89
C CYS A 227 -11.31 -8.45 -3.74
N ARG A 228 -10.64 -8.55 -4.90
CA ARG A 228 -10.73 -9.70 -5.80
C ARG A 228 -9.36 -10.18 -6.29
N LYS A 229 -9.16 -11.49 -6.45
CA LYS A 229 -7.92 -12.07 -7.03
C LYS A 229 -6.66 -11.55 -6.32
N VAL A 230 -6.56 -11.80 -5.03
CA VAL A 230 -5.41 -11.42 -4.21
C VAL A 230 -4.49 -12.63 -4.02
N LEU A 231 -3.20 -12.47 -4.31
CA LEU A 231 -2.17 -13.47 -4.07
C LEU A 231 -1.22 -12.98 -2.98
N VAL A 232 -1.11 -13.75 -1.90
CA VAL A 232 -0.12 -13.57 -0.84
C VAL A 232 0.82 -14.76 -0.89
N GLN A 233 2.08 -14.56 -1.28
CA GLN A 233 3.01 -15.66 -1.52
C GLN A 233 4.40 -15.38 -0.97
N ASN A 234 5.03 -16.39 -0.37
CA ASN A 234 6.38 -16.30 0.19
C ASN A 234 6.50 -15.20 1.27
N VAL A 235 5.47 -15.05 2.11
CA VAL A 235 5.42 -14.03 3.16
C VAL A 235 5.79 -14.64 4.51
N LYS A 236 6.66 -13.95 5.27
CA LYS A 236 6.82 -14.18 6.70
C LYS A 236 6.02 -13.14 7.46
N CYS A 237 5.05 -13.58 8.23
CA CYS A 237 4.14 -12.74 9.00
C CYS A 237 4.35 -13.00 10.49
N GLY A 238 4.79 -12.00 11.24
CA GLY A 238 5.00 -12.18 12.68
C GLY A 238 6.00 -11.22 13.30
N PRO A 239 5.72 -10.68 14.49
CA PRO A 239 4.48 -10.80 15.28
C PRO A 239 3.29 -10.03 14.63
N GLY A 240 2.10 -10.14 15.21
CA GLY A 240 0.88 -9.44 14.76
C GLY A 240 -0.41 -10.25 14.88
N HIS A 241 -1.39 -9.98 14.03
CA HIS A 241 -2.70 -10.64 14.00
C HIS A 241 -2.92 -11.58 12.80
N GLY A 242 -1.87 -11.92 12.05
CA GLY A 242 -1.95 -12.89 10.95
C GLY A 242 -2.44 -12.29 9.64
N ILE A 243 -3.04 -13.13 8.80
CA ILE A 243 -3.68 -12.73 7.55
C ILE A 243 -5.19 -12.76 7.74
N SER A 244 -5.83 -11.61 7.57
CA SER A 244 -7.25 -11.40 7.89
C SER A 244 -8.09 -10.99 6.69
N VAL A 245 -9.28 -11.55 6.56
CA VAL A 245 -10.36 -11.02 5.74
C VAL A 245 -11.36 -10.30 6.66
N GLY A 246 -11.56 -9.01 6.40
CA GLY A 246 -12.47 -8.13 7.11
C GLY A 246 -11.80 -7.13 8.07
N SER A 247 -12.56 -6.49 8.96
CA SER A 247 -13.95 -6.83 9.29
C SER A 247 -14.94 -6.44 8.19
N LEU A 248 -15.82 -7.37 7.82
CA LEU A 248 -16.89 -7.15 6.82
C LEU A 248 -18.28 -7.17 7.47
N GLY A 249 -19.27 -6.60 6.80
CA GLY A 249 -20.67 -6.59 7.21
C GLY A 249 -21.03 -5.44 8.12
N ARG A 250 -20.17 -4.43 8.28
CA ARG A 250 -20.47 -3.29 9.17
C ARG A 250 -21.45 -2.32 8.51
N PHE A 251 -21.28 -2.09 7.22
CA PHE A 251 -22.00 -1.11 6.44
C PHE A 251 -22.98 -1.77 5.46
N THR A 252 -24.00 -1.02 5.02
CA THR A 252 -25.00 -1.49 4.06
C THR A 252 -24.44 -1.65 2.65
N GLN A 253 -23.39 -0.89 2.33
CA GLN A 253 -22.74 -0.85 1.02
C GLN A 253 -21.32 -1.39 1.18
N GLU A 254 -21.20 -2.71 1.13
CA GLU A 254 -19.92 -3.40 1.07
C GLU A 254 -19.98 -4.39 -0.09
N ASP A 255 -18.88 -4.50 -0.82
CA ASP A 255 -18.74 -5.41 -1.95
C ASP A 255 -18.17 -6.77 -1.51
N ASN A 256 -18.49 -7.83 -2.24
CA ASN A 256 -17.96 -9.18 -2.01
C ASN A 256 -16.44 -9.24 -2.04
N VAL A 257 -15.89 -10.20 -1.31
CA VAL A 257 -14.46 -10.56 -1.35
C VAL A 257 -14.31 -11.93 -2.00
N GLU A 258 -13.48 -12.03 -3.03
CA GLU A 258 -13.42 -13.23 -3.87
C GLU A 258 -11.98 -13.55 -4.32
N GLY A 259 -11.55 -14.79 -4.21
CA GLY A 259 -10.29 -15.24 -4.77
C GLY A 259 -9.08 -14.74 -3.99
N LEU A 260 -8.92 -15.22 -2.76
CA LEU A 260 -7.69 -15.03 -1.99
C LEU A 260 -6.88 -16.32 -2.04
N ILE A 261 -5.63 -16.23 -2.48
CA ILE A 261 -4.66 -17.33 -2.40
C ILE A 261 -3.56 -16.92 -1.44
N VAL A 262 -3.36 -17.71 -0.39
CA VAL A 262 -2.18 -17.60 0.49
C VAL A 262 -1.33 -18.84 0.29
N LYS A 263 -0.10 -18.66 -0.18
CA LYS A 263 0.78 -19.76 -0.57
C LYS A 263 2.18 -19.64 0.00
N ASN A 264 2.75 -20.75 0.49
CA ASN A 264 4.14 -20.83 0.94
C ASN A 264 4.50 -19.72 1.95
N CYS A 265 3.67 -19.56 2.98
CA CYS A 265 3.83 -18.50 3.97
C CYS A 265 4.24 -19.09 5.33
N THR A 266 4.98 -18.33 6.12
CA THR A 266 5.24 -18.66 7.53
C THR A 266 4.59 -17.60 8.40
N ILE A 267 3.70 -18.02 9.30
CA ILE A 267 3.05 -17.15 10.27
C ILE A 267 3.58 -17.51 11.66
N SER A 268 4.21 -16.57 12.34
CA SER A 268 4.92 -16.82 13.60
C SER A 268 4.58 -15.80 14.68
N ASP A 269 4.40 -16.27 15.92
CA ASP A 269 4.21 -15.40 17.09
C ASP A 269 3.05 -14.40 16.94
N THR A 270 1.99 -14.82 16.25
CA THR A 270 0.78 -14.03 16.02
C THR A 270 -0.38 -14.48 16.90
N GLU A 271 -1.34 -13.58 17.09
CA GLU A 271 -2.62 -13.93 17.71
C GLU A 271 -3.42 -14.89 16.83
N ASN A 272 -3.49 -14.63 15.52
CA ASN A 272 -4.24 -15.44 14.58
C ASN A 272 -3.35 -15.84 13.41
N GLY A 273 -3.61 -17.00 12.80
CA GLY A 273 -2.96 -17.42 11.56
C GLY A 273 -3.73 -16.89 10.37
N LEU A 274 -4.78 -17.61 9.98
CA LEU A 274 -5.72 -17.23 8.93
C LEU A 274 -7.05 -16.88 9.58
N ARG A 275 -7.53 -15.66 9.35
CA ARG A 275 -8.73 -15.14 10.01
C ARG A 275 -9.75 -14.60 9.02
N ILE A 276 -11.02 -14.91 9.25
CA ILE A 276 -12.15 -14.20 8.65
C ILE A 276 -12.93 -13.56 9.80
N LYS A 277 -13.20 -12.26 9.72
CA LYS A 277 -13.94 -11.50 10.74
C LYS A 277 -15.14 -10.78 10.12
N THR A 278 -16.35 -11.04 10.61
CA THR A 278 -17.58 -10.37 10.17
C THR A 278 -18.38 -9.83 11.34
N TRP A 279 -19.05 -8.70 11.13
CA TRP A 279 -19.91 -8.08 12.12
C TRP A 279 -21.20 -8.89 12.28
N PRO A 280 -21.64 -9.18 13.53
CA PRO A 280 -22.89 -9.90 13.75
C PRO A 280 -24.08 -9.00 13.40
N ALA A 281 -25.10 -9.60 12.78
CA ALA A 281 -26.30 -8.90 12.31
C ALA A 281 -25.99 -7.63 11.49
N GLY A 282 -24.92 -7.66 10.71
CA GLY A 282 -24.54 -6.61 9.77
C GLY A 282 -25.68 -6.21 8.83
N PRO A 283 -25.82 -4.93 8.46
CA PRO A 283 -26.92 -4.50 7.59
C PRO A 283 -26.71 -4.86 6.11
N GLY A 284 -25.53 -5.37 5.73
CA GLY A 284 -25.20 -5.82 4.38
C GLY A 284 -25.14 -7.35 4.26
N THR A 285 -25.52 -7.87 3.09
CA THR A 285 -25.26 -9.27 2.70
C THR A 285 -23.98 -9.30 1.86
N ILE A 286 -22.93 -9.91 2.38
CA ILE A 286 -21.62 -9.99 1.72
C ILE A 286 -21.26 -11.46 1.58
N THR A 287 -20.71 -11.83 0.44
CA THR A 287 -20.15 -13.16 0.21
C THR A 287 -18.63 -13.09 0.24
N ILE A 288 -18.03 -14.05 0.94
CA ILE A 288 -16.58 -14.31 0.95
C ILE A 288 -16.40 -15.69 0.29
N THR A 289 -15.77 -15.74 -0.87
CA THR A 289 -15.68 -16.98 -1.68
C THR A 289 -14.29 -17.20 -2.25
N ASP A 290 -13.97 -18.44 -2.59
CA ASP A 290 -12.70 -18.81 -3.23
C ASP A 290 -11.48 -18.39 -2.38
N MET A 291 -11.44 -18.90 -1.15
CA MET A 291 -10.33 -18.69 -0.20
C MET A 291 -9.46 -19.94 -0.19
N ASN A 292 -8.25 -19.85 -0.76
CA ASN A 292 -7.30 -20.94 -0.88
C ASN A 292 -6.06 -20.69 -0.01
N PHE A 293 -5.70 -21.67 0.81
CA PHE A 293 -4.54 -21.60 1.70
C PHE A 293 -3.69 -22.86 1.50
N GLU A 294 -2.47 -22.69 1.00
CA GLU A 294 -1.56 -23.78 0.60
C GLU A 294 -0.17 -23.55 1.22
N ASP A 295 0.46 -24.59 1.76
CA ASP A 295 1.81 -24.52 2.32
C ASP A 295 2.01 -23.39 3.35
N VAL A 296 1.05 -23.21 4.26
CA VAL A 296 1.14 -22.22 5.34
C VAL A 296 1.67 -22.87 6.61
N THR A 297 2.90 -22.50 7.01
CA THR A 297 3.51 -22.94 8.26
C THR A 297 3.12 -22.00 9.39
N MET A 298 2.60 -22.54 10.49
CA MET A 298 2.23 -21.75 11.69
C MET A 298 3.12 -22.13 12.87
N VAL A 299 3.82 -21.14 13.45
CA VAL A 299 4.75 -21.32 14.57
C VAL A 299 4.31 -20.44 15.73
N SER A 300 3.98 -21.03 16.89
CA SER A 300 3.55 -20.25 18.06
C SER A 300 2.33 -19.34 17.81
N VAL A 301 1.45 -19.71 16.86
CA VAL A 301 0.22 -18.97 16.54
C VAL A 301 -0.88 -19.38 17.52
N ARG A 302 -1.52 -18.39 18.18
CA ARG A 302 -2.55 -18.69 19.19
C ARG A 302 -3.82 -19.30 18.59
N ASN A 303 -4.35 -18.70 17.54
CA ASN A 303 -5.53 -19.19 16.81
C ASN A 303 -5.13 -19.50 15.35
N PRO A 304 -4.72 -20.74 15.03
CA PRO A 304 -4.24 -21.09 13.69
C PRO A 304 -5.19 -20.69 12.56
N ILE A 305 -6.46 -21.08 12.67
CA ILE A 305 -7.53 -20.71 11.73
C ILE A 305 -8.74 -20.28 12.56
N ILE A 306 -9.32 -19.13 12.24
CA ILE A 306 -10.50 -18.61 12.94
C ILE A 306 -11.46 -17.93 11.96
N ILE A 307 -12.74 -18.27 12.09
CA ILE A 307 -13.83 -17.54 11.45
C ILE A 307 -14.67 -16.95 12.58
N ASP A 308 -14.52 -15.65 12.80
CA ASP A 308 -15.22 -14.89 13.83
C ASP A 308 -16.39 -14.11 13.21
N GLN A 309 -17.59 -14.66 13.35
CA GLN A 309 -18.83 -13.99 12.92
C GLN A 309 -19.45 -13.10 13.99
N GLU A 310 -18.84 -13.04 15.18
CA GLU A 310 -19.26 -12.17 16.27
C GLU A 310 -18.30 -11.00 16.43
N TYR A 311 -17.56 -10.63 15.37
CA TYR A 311 -16.55 -9.58 15.44
C TYR A 311 -17.22 -8.26 15.81
N CYS A 312 -17.00 -7.88 17.06
CA CYS A 312 -17.73 -6.82 17.73
C CYS A 312 -16.74 -6.03 18.58
N PRO A 313 -15.81 -5.32 17.94
CA PRO A 313 -14.93 -4.45 18.68
C PRO A 313 -15.81 -3.50 19.49
N TRP A 314 -15.46 -3.29 20.76
CA TRP A 314 -16.18 -2.43 21.71
C TRP A 314 -17.52 -2.94 22.24
N ASN A 315 -17.97 -4.14 21.88
CA ASN A 315 -19.28 -4.67 22.28
C ASN A 315 -20.48 -3.77 21.87
N THR A 316 -20.34 -2.96 20.81
CA THR A 316 -21.39 -2.04 20.33
C THR A 316 -22.20 -2.59 19.15
N CYS A 317 -22.25 -3.91 18.97
CA CYS A 317 -22.94 -4.58 17.87
C CYS A 317 -24.24 -5.27 18.33
N ASN A 318 -25.07 -5.70 17.38
CA ASN A 318 -26.23 -6.54 17.64
C ASN A 318 -25.91 -8.02 17.37
N LYS A 319 -25.88 -8.85 18.41
CA LYS A 319 -25.47 -10.28 18.30
C LYS A 319 -26.57 -11.24 17.82
N LYS A 320 -27.73 -10.75 17.35
CA LYS A 320 -28.94 -11.57 17.18
C LYS A 320 -29.06 -12.38 15.87
N VAL A 321 -28.03 -12.49 15.03
CA VAL A 321 -28.12 -13.24 13.75
C VAL A 321 -26.89 -14.11 13.52
N ILE A 322 -27.12 -15.36 13.14
CA ILE A 322 -26.13 -16.37 12.73
C ILE A 322 -26.00 -16.31 11.20
N ILE A 323 -24.78 -16.20 10.68
CA ILE A 323 -24.49 -16.21 9.24
C ILE A 323 -24.14 -17.64 8.82
N THR A 324 -24.70 -18.10 7.70
CA THR A 324 -24.42 -19.44 7.15
C THR A 324 -23.03 -19.47 6.49
N ILE A 325 -22.17 -20.39 6.92
CA ILE A 325 -20.90 -20.72 6.22
C ILE A 325 -21.14 -22.00 5.42
N ASN A 326 -20.88 -21.95 4.12
CA ASN A 326 -20.82 -23.13 3.28
C ASN A 326 -19.34 -23.41 2.98
N PHE A 327 -18.87 -24.59 3.34
CA PHE A 327 -17.59 -25.11 2.87
C PHE A 327 -17.88 -25.96 1.63
N GLU A 328 -17.32 -25.58 0.48
CA GLU A 328 -17.35 -26.39 -0.72
C GLU A 328 -15.93 -26.92 -0.94
N ASP A 329 -15.78 -28.24 -0.97
CA ASP A 329 -14.51 -28.89 -1.32
C ASP A 329 -14.29 -28.73 -2.83
N GLY A 330 -13.19 -28.07 -3.21
CA GLY A 330 -12.73 -27.92 -4.60
C GLY A 330 -11.76 -29.00 -5.05
#